data_AF-A0A3D5L5X0-F1
#
_entry.id   AF-A0A3D5L5X0-F1
#
_cell.length_a   1.000
_cell.length_b   1.000
_cell.length_c   1.000
_cell.angle_alpha   90.00
_cell.angle_beta   90.00
_cell.angle_gamma   90.00
#
_symmetry.space_group_name_H-M   'P 1'
#
loop_
_entity.id
_entity.type
_entity.pdbx_description
1 polymer ?
#
loop_
_entity_poly.entity_id
_entity_poly.type
_entity_poly.pdbx_seq_one_letter_code
_entity_poly.pdbx_strand_id
1 'polypeptide(L)'
;LFWTARTLKGKEAADMGLVTHCVPDAELDAFVEQYMEKLLAAPQQAMRLTKRAVVQGEQSSLRASLDLISSFMGIVTELDDYRQRTSALVAKMQRKAQ
;
A
#
# COMPACT_ATOMS: atom_id res chain seq x y z
N LEU A 1 -13.72 22.67 7.12
CA LEU A 1 -13.31 22.93 5.72
C LEU A 1 -14.46 23.53 4.92
N PHE A 2 -15.50 22.78 4.60
CA PHE A 2 -16.50 23.25 3.62
C PHE A 2 -17.38 24.43 4.07
N TRP A 3 -17.63 24.61 5.37
CA TRP A 3 -18.48 25.71 5.87
C TRP A 3 -17.69 26.99 6.16
N THR A 4 -16.39 26.88 6.45
CA THR A 4 -15.55 28.00 6.92
C THR A 4 -14.41 28.35 5.97
N ALA A 5 -14.18 27.55 4.93
CA ALA A 5 -13.06 27.68 3.99
C ALA A 5 -11.69 27.86 4.66
N ARG A 6 -11.53 27.41 5.91
CA ARG A 6 -10.28 27.54 6.67
C ARG A 6 -9.14 26.82 5.94
N THR A 7 -7.99 27.49 5.82
CA THR A 7 -6.76 26.89 5.29
C THR A 7 -6.07 26.00 6.32
N LEU A 8 -5.42 24.94 5.84
CA LEU A 8 -4.69 23.99 6.68
C LEU A 8 -3.20 24.09 6.37
N LYS A 9 -2.37 23.88 7.40
CA LYS A 9 -0.93 23.65 7.19
C LYS A 9 -0.69 22.18 6.84
N GLY A 10 0.44 21.87 6.20
CA GLY A 10 0.76 20.52 5.74
C GLY A 10 0.66 19.45 6.83
N LYS A 11 1.21 19.74 8.03
CA LYS A 11 1.16 18.81 9.17
C LYS A 11 -0.27 18.52 9.63
N GLU A 12 -1.10 19.55 9.70
CA GLU A 12 -2.51 19.42 10.10
C GLU A 12 -3.30 18.61 9.06
N ALA A 13 -3.06 18.83 7.77
CA ALA A 13 -3.68 18.03 6.71
C ALA A 13 -3.28 16.55 6.79
N ALA A 14 -2.03 16.25 7.18
CA ALA A 14 -1.55 14.88 7.36
C ALA A 14 -2.22 14.20 8.56
N ASP A 15 -2.34 14.91 9.68
CA ASP A 15 -2.98 14.41 10.90
C ASP A 15 -4.47 14.11 10.69
N MET A 16 -5.12 14.84 9.80
CA MET A 16 -6.50 14.61 9.39
C MET A 16 -6.65 13.48 8.35
N GLY A 17 -5.56 12.93 7.81
CA GLY A 17 -5.58 11.94 6.75
C GLY A 17 -5.92 12.49 5.36
N LEU A 18 -5.89 13.81 5.16
CA LEU A 18 -6.13 14.44 3.85
C LEU A 18 -4.92 14.29 2.93
N VAL A 19 -3.71 14.26 3.50
CA VAL A 19 -2.47 13.90 2.81
C VAL A 19 -1.78 12.77 3.57
N THR A 20 -1.07 11.92 2.85
CA THR A 20 -0.48 10.69 3.44
C THR A 20 0.75 10.98 4.29
N HIS A 21 1.55 11.98 3.89
CA HIS A 21 2.80 12.36 4.54
C HIS A 21 3.00 13.88 4.48
N CYS A 22 3.65 14.43 5.50
CA CYS A 22 4.12 15.81 5.51
C CYS A 22 5.60 15.82 5.92
N VAL A 23 6.44 16.43 5.10
CA VAL A 23 7.89 16.55 5.30
C VAL A 23 8.32 18.01 5.18
N PRO A 24 9.52 18.40 5.66
CA PRO A 24 10.09 19.71 5.39
C PRO A 24 10.17 19.98 3.87
N ASP A 25 9.99 21.23 3.47
CA ASP A 25 9.95 21.64 2.06
C ASP A 25 11.21 21.22 1.29
N ALA A 26 12.39 21.45 1.87
CA ALA A 26 13.67 21.07 1.31
C ALA A 26 13.90 19.55 1.17
N GLU A 27 13.08 18.73 1.82
CA GLU A 27 13.19 17.26 1.79
C GLU A 27 12.14 16.61 0.88
N LEU A 28 11.21 17.39 0.31
CA LEU A 28 10.08 16.86 -0.45
C LEU A 28 10.51 15.97 -1.62
N ASP A 29 11.40 16.47 -2.47
CA ASP A 29 11.85 15.74 -3.66
C ASP A 29 12.57 14.43 -3.28
N ALA A 30 13.44 14.49 -2.28
CA ALA A 30 14.17 13.32 -1.79
C ALA A 30 13.21 12.27 -1.19
N PHE A 31 12.21 12.71 -0.43
CA PHE A 31 11.20 11.81 0.13
C PHE A 31 10.37 11.14 -0.97
N VAL A 32 9.93 11.90 -1.97
CA VAL A 32 9.15 11.38 -3.11
C VAL A 32 9.95 10.32 -3.86
N GLU A 33 11.21 10.59 -4.19
CA GLU A 33 12.07 9.64 -4.90
C GLU A 33 12.20 8.32 -4.12
N GLN A 34 12.58 8.38 -2.84
CA GLN A 34 12.70 7.20 -1.97
C GLN A 34 11.38 6.45 -1.80
N TYR A 35 10.26 7.16 -1.78
CA TYR A 35 8.94 6.55 -1.68
C TYR A 35 8.59 5.83 -2.99
N MET A 36 8.87 6.43 -4.13
CA MET A 36 8.63 5.84 -5.44
C MET A 36 9.50 4.61 -5.68
N GLU A 37 10.77 4.62 -5.28
CA GLU A 37 11.65 3.43 -5.35
C GLU A 37 11.02 2.23 -4.63
N LYS A 38 10.44 2.44 -3.43
CA LYS A 38 9.76 1.37 -2.69
C LYS A 38 8.54 0.83 -3.43
N LEU A 39 7.77 1.70 -4.07
CA LEU A 39 6.59 1.29 -4.85
C LEU A 39 6.97 0.57 -6.14
N LEU A 40 8.03 1.00 -6.82
CA LEU A 40 8.53 0.38 -8.04
C LEU A 40 9.14 -0.99 -7.78
N ALA A 41 9.82 -1.16 -6.64
CA ALA A 41 10.39 -2.45 -6.22
C ALA A 41 9.36 -3.46 -5.70
N ALA A 42 8.11 -3.04 -5.47
CA ALA A 42 7.06 -3.91 -4.95
C ALA A 42 6.34 -4.70 -6.08
N PRO A 43 5.68 -5.83 -5.77
CA PRO A 43 5.02 -6.66 -6.78
C PRO A 43 3.82 -5.94 -7.41
N GLN A 44 3.99 -5.49 -8.65
CA GLN A 44 3.04 -4.58 -9.32
C GLN A 44 1.64 -5.19 -9.46
N GLN A 45 1.54 -6.48 -9.79
CA GLN A 45 0.23 -7.13 -9.93
C GLN A 45 -0.52 -7.24 -8.60
N ALA A 46 0.17 -7.61 -7.51
CA ALA A 46 -0.44 -7.65 -6.18
C ALA A 46 -0.90 -6.25 -5.74
N MET A 47 -0.08 -5.22 -5.95
CA MET A 47 -0.46 -3.83 -5.65
C MET A 47 -1.69 -3.37 -6.42
N ARG A 48 -1.79 -3.67 -7.72
CA ARG A 48 -2.95 -3.33 -8.55
C ARG A 48 -4.22 -4.01 -8.05
N LEU A 49 -4.14 -5.31 -7.72
CA LEU A 49 -5.27 -6.07 -7.19
C LEU A 49 -5.71 -5.52 -5.83
N THR A 50 -4.77 -5.21 -4.94
CA THR A 50 -5.06 -4.58 -3.64
C THR A 50 -5.74 -3.23 -3.83
N LYS A 51 -5.22 -2.36 -4.71
CA LYS A 51 -5.85 -1.05 -4.99
C LYS A 51 -7.29 -1.23 -5.49
N ARG A 52 -7.54 -2.19 -6.39
CA ARG A 52 -8.89 -2.50 -6.88
C ARG A 52 -9.81 -2.98 -5.75
N ALA A 53 -9.33 -3.87 -4.89
CA ALA A 53 -10.10 -4.38 -3.77
C ALA A 53 -10.50 -3.26 -2.78
N VAL A 54 -9.58 -2.34 -2.47
CA VAL A 54 -9.87 -1.18 -1.60
C VAL A 54 -10.97 -0.31 -2.19
N VAL A 55 -10.81 0.13 -3.45
CA VAL A 55 -11.78 1.02 -4.11
C VAL A 55 -13.15 0.36 -4.24
N GLN A 56 -13.19 -0.93 -4.62
CA GLN A 56 -14.45 -1.66 -4.76
C GLN A 56 -15.11 -1.93 -3.40
N GLY A 57 -14.30 -2.12 -2.35
CA GLY A 57 -14.77 -2.33 -0.98
C GLY A 57 -15.56 -1.16 -0.40
N GLU A 58 -15.26 0.08 -0.81
CA GLU A 58 -15.96 1.28 -0.33
C GLU A 58 -17.46 1.26 -0.63
N GLN A 59 -17.87 0.59 -1.70
CA GLN A 59 -19.27 0.51 -2.14
C GLN A 59 -19.88 -0.89 -1.95
N SER A 60 -19.12 -1.83 -1.37
CA SER A 60 -19.50 -3.23 -1.27
C SER A 60 -19.84 -3.63 0.16
N SER A 61 -20.63 -4.70 0.32
CA SER A 61 -20.77 -5.33 1.63
C SER A 61 -19.44 -5.95 2.08
N LEU A 62 -19.26 -6.12 3.39
CA LEU A 62 -18.08 -6.78 3.94
C LEU A 62 -17.90 -8.18 3.34
N ARG A 63 -18.99 -8.95 3.21
CA ARG A 63 -18.95 -10.31 2.65
C ARG A 63 -18.46 -10.29 1.20
N ALA A 64 -19.06 -9.45 0.35
CA ALA A 64 -18.65 -9.33 -1.04
C ALA A 64 -17.17 -8.88 -1.17
N SER A 65 -16.72 -8.01 -0.28
CA SER A 65 -15.33 -7.55 -0.24
C SER A 65 -14.36 -8.68 0.13
N LEU A 66 -14.72 -9.52 1.11
CA LEU A 66 -13.91 -10.68 1.50
C LEU A 66 -13.85 -11.74 0.40
N ASP A 67 -14.96 -11.99 -0.29
CA ASP A 67 -15.01 -12.94 -1.42
C ASP A 67 -14.12 -12.46 -2.59
N LEU A 68 -14.11 -11.16 -2.85
CA LEU A 68 -13.23 -10.53 -3.85
C LEU A 68 -11.74 -10.67 -3.48
N ILE A 69 -11.40 -10.36 -2.22
CA ILE A 69 -10.02 -10.47 -1.72
C ILE A 69 -9.54 -11.92 -1.80
N SER A 70 -10.37 -12.88 -1.38
CA SER A 70 -10.07 -14.31 -1.49
C SER A 70 -9.74 -14.72 -2.92
N SER A 71 -10.56 -14.26 -3.87
CA SER A 71 -10.35 -14.52 -5.30
C SER A 71 -9.03 -13.93 -5.81
N PHE A 72 -8.67 -12.71 -5.37
CA PHE A 72 -7.40 -12.10 -5.77
C PHE A 72 -6.20 -12.79 -5.13
N MET A 73 -6.32 -13.26 -3.90
CA MET A 73 -5.25 -14.01 -3.24
C MET A 73 -4.91 -15.29 -3.99
N GLY A 74 -5.92 -16.01 -4.50
CA GLY A 74 -5.68 -17.19 -5.35
C GLY A 74 -4.89 -16.87 -6.62
N ILE A 75 -5.04 -15.65 -7.18
CA ILE A 75 -4.24 -15.21 -8.33
C ILE A 75 -2.82 -14.83 -7.89
N VAL A 76 -2.71 -14.06 -6.79
CA VAL A 76 -1.42 -13.54 -6.31
C VAL A 76 -0.46 -14.67 -5.92
N THR A 77 -0.96 -15.76 -5.33
CA THR A 77 -0.13 -16.89 -4.90
C THR A 77 0.49 -17.67 -6.06
N GLU A 78 -0.13 -17.60 -7.25
CA GLU A 78 0.38 -18.24 -8.46
C GLU A 78 1.42 -17.40 -9.20
N LEU A 79 1.62 -16.13 -8.81
CA LEU A 79 2.62 -15.25 -9.42
C LEU A 79 4.05 -15.65 -9.01
N ASP A 80 4.98 -15.56 -9.96
CA ASP A 80 6.39 -15.87 -9.74
C ASP A 80 7.01 -15.01 -8.63
N ASP A 81 6.67 -13.71 -8.60
CA ASP A 81 7.10 -12.77 -7.54
C ASP A 81 6.73 -13.28 -6.15
N TYR A 82 5.51 -13.82 -6.00
CA TYR A 82 5.05 -14.33 -4.71
C TYR A 82 5.84 -15.57 -4.32
N ARG A 83 6.00 -16.53 -5.23
CA ARG A 83 6.74 -17.78 -4.99
C ARG A 83 8.22 -17.53 -4.68
N GLN A 84 8.87 -16.61 -5.39
CA GLN A 84 10.26 -16.25 -5.16
C GLN A 84 10.46 -15.56 -3.81
N ARG A 85 9.62 -14.56 -3.48
CA ARG A 85 9.73 -13.82 -2.22
C ARG A 85 9.41 -14.67 -1.00
N THR A 86 8.41 -15.55 -1.09
CA THR A 86 8.07 -16.49 0.00
C THR A 86 9.18 -17.50 0.21
N SER A 87 9.75 -18.07 -0.85
CA SER A 87 10.88 -18.99 -0.76
C SER A 87 12.12 -18.33 -0.13
N ALA A 88 12.44 -17.09 -0.54
CA ALA A 88 13.53 -16.31 0.03
C ALA A 88 13.30 -15.99 1.52
N LEU A 89 12.06 -15.67 1.89
CA LEU A 89 11.69 -15.44 3.29
C LEU A 89 11.87 -16.71 4.14
N VAL A 90 11.37 -17.85 3.67
CA VAL A 90 11.52 -19.14 4.36
C VAL A 90 13.00 -19.48 4.56
N ALA A 91 13.82 -19.34 3.52
CA ALA A 91 15.26 -19.59 3.61
C ALA A 91 15.95 -18.66 4.63
N LYS A 92 15.55 -17.38 4.68
CA LYS A 92 16.05 -16.41 5.67
C LYS A 92 15.66 -16.80 7.10
N MET A 93 14.44 -17.30 7.31
CA MET A 93 13.95 -17.73 8.62
C MET A 93 14.70 -18.98 9.11
N GLN A 94 14.96 -19.94 8.22
CA GLN A 94 15.75 -21.14 8.55
C GLN A 94 17.18 -20.80 8.97
N ARG A 95 17.84 -19.88 8.26
CA ARG A 95 19.20 -19.40 8.62
C ARG A 95 19.27 -18.69 9.97
N LYS A 96 18.17 -18.06 10.42
CA LYS A 96 18.11 -17.37 11.71
C LYS A 96 17.82 -18.33 12.87
N ALA A 97 17.34 -19.53 12.58
CA ALA A 97 17.02 -20.56 13.57
C ALA A 97 18.17 -21.56 13.82
N GLN A 98 19.23 -21.51 12.98
CA GLN A 98 20.52 -22.19 13.19
C GLN A 98 21.49 -21.25 13.90
#